data_AF-A0A7V6YHU2-F1
#
_entry.id   AF-A0A7V6YHU2-F1
#
_cell.length_a   1.000
_cell.length_b   1.000
_cell.length_c   1.000
_cell.angle_alpha   90.00
_cell.angle_beta   90.00
_cell.angle_gamma   90.00
#
_symmetry.space_group_name_H-M   'P 1'
#
loop_
_entity.id
_entity.type
_entity.pdbx_description
1 polymer ?
#
loop_
_entity_poly.entity_id
_entity_poly.type
_entity_poly.pdbx_seq_one_letter_code
_entity_poly.pdbx_strand_id
1 'polypeptide(L)'
;MSEFAVGCLGILALLVLMVLRMPIALAMALVGFAGFSILTSPQAALRMMATEIYANFSSATLTVIVMFIWMGFLAYYSGIGTQLYHFAYKLIGHLPGGLAIATQGACAIFGAICGSNTATAATIGAIALPEMKKYKYDDALATAGVAAGGVLGILIPPSVILLIYGTATEQSIGKLFMAGILPGVVLMLLYMLVIFVLALRNPTIAPPGPKADWRERLSALKGGLWEVLVVFCLSIGGLFAGWFSPT
;
A
#
# COMPACT_ATOMS: atom_id res chain seq x y z
N MET A 1 4.32 -46.23 11.26
CA MET A 1 5.47 -45.60 10.56
C MET A 1 6.21 -44.74 11.57
N SER A 2 7.54 -44.60 11.48
CA SER A 2 8.26 -43.63 12.32
C SER A 2 7.81 -42.19 11.96
N GLU A 3 7.64 -41.34 12.97
CA GLU A 3 7.26 -39.92 12.79
C GLU A 3 8.22 -39.20 11.83
N PHE A 4 9.51 -39.52 11.91
CA PHE A 4 10.53 -39.00 11.02
C PHE A 4 10.28 -39.37 9.56
N ALA A 5 9.90 -40.63 9.30
CA ALA A 5 9.60 -41.09 7.94
C ALA A 5 8.35 -40.42 7.35
N VAL A 6 7.33 -40.18 8.18
CA VAL A 6 6.12 -39.44 7.77
C VAL A 6 6.49 -37.98 7.43
N GLY A 7 7.34 -37.34 8.23
CA GLY A 7 7.85 -36.00 7.95
C GLY A 7 8.62 -35.91 6.63
N CYS A 8 9.58 -36.82 6.39
CA CYS A 8 10.35 -36.85 5.14
C CYS A 8 9.45 -37.10 3.92
N LEU A 9 8.49 -38.02 4.01
CA LEU A 9 7.54 -38.29 2.92
C LEU A 9 6.60 -37.10 2.68
N GLY A 10 6.19 -36.39 3.74
CA GLY A 10 5.38 -35.18 3.64
C GLY A 10 6.10 -34.07 2.88
N ILE A 11 7.36 -33.79 3.22
CA ILE A 11 8.19 -32.79 2.52
C ILE A 11 8.34 -33.17 1.04
N LEU A 12 8.63 -34.43 0.76
CA LEU A 12 8.82 -34.91 -0.61
C LEU A 12 7.53 -34.82 -1.43
N ALA A 13 6.38 -35.18 -0.83
CA ALA A 13 5.07 -35.02 -1.44
C ALA A 13 4.73 -33.55 -1.73
N LEU A 14 5.03 -32.64 -0.79
CA LEU A 14 4.82 -31.20 -0.96
C LEU A 14 5.64 -30.65 -2.13
N LEU A 15 6.91 -31.04 -2.26
CA LEU A 15 7.77 -30.64 -3.38
C LEU A 15 7.23 -31.15 -4.72
N VAL A 16 6.78 -32.41 -4.78
CA VAL A 16 6.16 -32.98 -5.99
C VAL A 16 4.91 -32.21 -6.39
N LEU A 17 4.03 -31.88 -5.44
CA LEU A 17 2.81 -31.11 -5.70
C LEU A 17 3.10 -29.69 -6.20
N MET A 18 4.16 -29.05 -5.69
CA MET A 18 4.61 -27.75 -6.19
C MET A 18 5.14 -27.84 -7.63
N VAL A 19 5.89 -28.90 -7.96
CA VAL A 19 6.36 -29.15 -9.35
C VAL A 19 5.18 -29.36 -10.30
N LEU A 20 4.10 -29.98 -9.83
CA LEU A 20 2.83 -30.11 -10.55
C LEU A 20 2.03 -28.80 -10.66
N ARG A 21 2.63 -27.66 -10.26
CA ARG A 21 2.04 -26.31 -10.26
C ARG A 21 0.77 -26.19 -9.41
N MET A 22 0.62 -27.05 -8.41
CA MET A 22 -0.49 -26.91 -7.48
C MET A 22 -0.28 -25.66 -6.61
N PRO A 23 -1.33 -24.85 -6.35
CA PRO A 23 -1.21 -23.71 -5.44
C PRO A 23 -0.65 -24.13 -4.08
N ILE A 24 0.36 -23.40 -3.60
CA ILE A 24 1.12 -23.74 -2.39
C ILE A 24 0.19 -23.96 -1.19
N ALA A 25 -0.85 -23.12 -1.03
CA ALA A 25 -1.83 -23.26 0.04
C ALA A 25 -2.55 -24.62 0.03
N LEU A 26 -2.95 -25.10 -1.16
CA LEU A 26 -3.61 -26.41 -1.29
C LEU A 26 -2.61 -27.55 -1.05
N ALA A 27 -1.35 -27.39 -1.48
CA ALA A 27 -0.31 -28.37 -1.23
C ALA A 27 -0.03 -28.53 0.26
N MET A 28 0.12 -27.41 0.97
CA MET A 28 0.29 -27.39 2.42
C MET A 28 -0.92 -27.96 3.16
N ALA A 29 -2.14 -27.61 2.73
CA ALA A 29 -3.37 -28.12 3.34
C ALA A 29 -3.49 -29.65 3.18
N LEU A 30 -3.28 -30.18 1.97
CA LEU A 30 -3.40 -31.61 1.68
C LEU A 30 -2.32 -32.44 2.37
N VAL A 31 -1.05 -32.00 2.29
CA VAL A 31 0.07 -32.70 2.91
C VAL A 31 -0.01 -32.60 4.44
N GLY A 32 -0.35 -31.43 4.98
CA GLY A 32 -0.57 -31.24 6.42
C GLY A 32 -1.72 -32.09 6.95
N PHE A 33 -2.85 -32.11 6.23
CA PHE A 33 -4.00 -32.93 6.59
C PHE A 33 -3.69 -34.43 6.54
N ALA A 34 -3.07 -34.91 5.46
CA ALA A 34 -2.72 -36.32 5.30
C ALA A 34 -1.67 -36.76 6.34
N GLY A 35 -0.62 -35.96 6.53
CA GLY A 35 0.42 -36.22 7.52
C GLY A 35 -0.12 -36.28 8.94
N PHE A 36 -0.92 -35.30 9.35
CA PHE A 36 -1.52 -35.27 10.69
C PHE A 36 -2.56 -36.38 10.89
N SER A 37 -3.30 -36.75 9.83
CA SER A 37 -4.23 -37.89 9.87
C SER A 37 -3.52 -39.22 10.12
N ILE A 38 -2.33 -39.41 9.53
CA ILE A 38 -1.51 -40.61 9.68
C ILE A 38 -0.87 -40.68 11.08
N LEU A 39 -0.46 -39.53 11.64
CA LEU A 39 0.20 -39.46 12.95
C LEU A 39 -0.78 -39.57 14.12
N THR A 40 -1.97 -38.96 14.00
CA THR A 40 -2.91 -38.85 15.12
C THR A 40 -4.21 -39.59 14.84
N SER A 41 -5.08 -39.01 14.01
CA SER A 41 -6.31 -39.62 13.50
C SER A 41 -6.96 -38.70 12.47
N PRO A 42 -7.74 -39.23 11.51
CA PRO A 42 -8.49 -38.41 10.56
C PRO A 42 -9.44 -37.41 11.23
N GLN A 43 -10.07 -37.80 12.35
CA GLN A 43 -10.97 -36.93 13.09
C GLN A 43 -10.22 -35.77 13.77
N ALA A 44 -9.02 -36.02 14.31
CA ALA A 44 -8.18 -34.96 14.86
C ALA A 44 -7.67 -34.01 13.78
N ALA A 45 -7.29 -34.52 12.61
CA ALA A 45 -6.86 -33.71 11.48
C ALA A 45 -7.97 -32.79 10.96
N LEU A 46 -9.19 -33.30 10.84
CA LEU A 46 -10.36 -32.49 10.44
C LEU A 46 -10.65 -31.38 11.46
N ARG A 47 -10.59 -31.69 12.76
CA ARG A 47 -10.77 -30.69 13.82
C ARG A 47 -9.69 -29.62 13.78
N MET A 48 -8.42 -30.01 13.67
CA MET A 48 -7.30 -29.07 13.55
C MET A 48 -7.47 -28.16 12.34
N MET A 49 -7.80 -28.72 11.17
CA MET A 49 -8.02 -27.93 9.96
C MET A 49 -9.16 -26.91 10.15
N ALA A 50 -10.27 -27.31 10.77
CA ALA A 50 -11.38 -26.42 11.05
C ALA A 50 -10.98 -25.31 12.05
N THR A 51 -10.23 -25.63 13.10
CA THR A 51 -9.75 -24.67 14.10
C THR A 51 -8.75 -23.68 13.49
N GLU A 52 -7.80 -24.15 12.68
CA GLU A 52 -6.81 -23.29 12.01
C GLU A 52 -7.47 -22.35 10.99
N ILE A 53 -8.43 -22.85 10.20
CA ILE A 53 -9.21 -22.00 9.29
C ILE A 53 -9.94 -20.93 10.11
N TYR A 54 -10.66 -21.32 11.18
CA TYR A 54 -11.36 -20.37 12.02
C TYR A 54 -10.43 -19.32 12.64
N ALA A 55 -9.30 -19.75 13.20
CA ALA A 55 -8.31 -18.86 13.83
C ALA A 55 -7.73 -17.84 12.84
N ASN A 56 -7.45 -18.25 11.60
CA ASN A 56 -7.00 -17.35 10.54
C ASN A 56 -8.08 -16.31 10.17
N PHE A 57 -9.34 -16.74 10.05
CA PHE A 57 -10.46 -15.83 9.77
C PHE A 57 -10.80 -14.91 10.96
N SER A 58 -10.51 -15.32 12.19
CA SER A 58 -10.65 -14.48 13.39
C SER A 58 -9.38 -13.70 13.76
N SER A 59 -8.40 -13.61 12.85
CA SER A 59 -7.12 -12.96 13.14
C SER A 59 -7.27 -11.44 13.29
N ALA A 60 -6.52 -10.85 14.21
CA ALA A 60 -6.43 -9.40 14.37
C ALA A 60 -5.97 -8.70 13.08
N THR A 61 -5.13 -9.38 12.28
CA THR A 61 -4.66 -8.94 10.97
C THR A 61 -5.79 -8.59 10.02
N LEU A 62 -6.81 -9.47 9.86
CA LEU A 62 -7.94 -9.20 8.96
C LEU A 62 -8.73 -7.97 9.39
N THR A 63 -8.93 -7.78 10.69
CA THR A 63 -9.59 -6.59 11.24
C THR A 63 -8.81 -5.32 10.87
N VAL A 64 -7.50 -5.32 11.03
CA VAL A 64 -6.64 -4.17 10.69
C VAL A 64 -6.72 -3.84 9.19
N ILE A 65 -6.72 -4.86 8.33
CA ILE A 65 -6.85 -4.68 6.87
C ILE A 65 -8.17 -3.98 6.52
N VAL A 66 -9.29 -4.44 7.09
CA VAL A 66 -10.61 -3.84 6.86
C VAL A 66 -10.65 -2.39 7.36
N MET A 67 -10.04 -2.10 8.51
CA MET A 67 -9.97 -0.74 9.06
C MET A 67 -9.15 0.21 8.17
N PHE A 68 -8.03 -0.23 7.59
CA PHE A 68 -7.27 0.59 6.64
C PHE A 68 -8.04 0.88 5.34
N ILE A 69 -8.73 -0.13 4.80
CA ILE A 69 -9.60 0.05 3.64
C ILE A 69 -10.71 1.05 3.96
N TRP A 70 -11.36 0.90 5.12
CA TRP A 70 -12.42 1.79 5.57
C TRP A 70 -11.93 3.22 5.78
N MET A 71 -10.74 3.39 6.36
CA MET A 71 -10.08 4.69 6.49
C MET A 71 -9.85 5.36 5.12
N GLY A 72 -9.38 4.61 4.12
CA GLY A 72 -9.23 5.11 2.76
C GLY A 72 -10.55 5.60 2.16
N PHE A 73 -11.63 4.86 2.36
CA PHE A 73 -12.98 5.28 1.95
C PHE A 73 -13.44 6.56 2.65
N LEU A 74 -13.25 6.66 3.96
CA LEU A 74 -13.58 7.87 4.72
C LEU A 74 -12.74 9.07 4.25
N ALA A 75 -11.45 8.87 3.99
CA ALA A 75 -10.56 9.92 3.49
C ALA A 75 -10.94 10.40 2.08
N TYR A 76 -11.45 9.49 1.23
CA TYR A 76 -11.99 9.85 -0.07
C TYR A 76 -13.26 10.71 0.05
N TYR A 77 -14.26 10.24 0.81
CA TYR A 77 -15.56 10.94 0.91
C TYR A 77 -15.51 12.22 1.74
N SER A 78 -14.56 12.36 2.67
CA SER A 78 -14.32 13.61 3.41
C SER A 78 -13.57 14.67 2.58
N GLY A 79 -13.15 14.35 1.35
CA GLY A 79 -12.46 15.29 0.46
C GLY A 79 -10.97 15.50 0.76
N ILE A 80 -10.38 14.70 1.67
CA ILE A 80 -8.95 14.80 2.03
C ILE A 80 -8.07 14.61 0.80
N GLY A 81 -8.37 13.61 -0.05
CA GLY A 81 -7.61 13.37 -1.28
C GLY A 81 -7.57 14.59 -2.20
N THR A 82 -8.70 15.30 -2.32
CA THR A 82 -8.82 16.51 -3.13
C THR A 82 -7.99 17.65 -2.54
N GLN A 83 -8.07 17.86 -1.22
CA GLN A 83 -7.28 18.89 -0.54
C GLN A 83 -5.78 18.62 -0.66
N LEU A 84 -5.36 17.36 -0.51
CA LEU A 84 -3.98 16.93 -0.63
C LEU A 84 -3.42 17.13 -2.04
N TYR A 85 -4.20 16.78 -3.07
CA TYR A 85 -3.84 17.04 -4.46
C TYR A 85 -3.68 18.53 -4.73
N HIS A 86 -4.65 19.37 -4.31
CA HIS A 86 -4.56 20.81 -4.49
C HIS A 86 -3.38 21.43 -3.73
N PHE A 87 -3.07 20.93 -2.53
CA PHE A 87 -1.91 21.37 -1.77
C PHE A 87 -0.60 21.02 -2.51
N ALA A 88 -0.42 19.76 -2.92
CA ALA A 88 0.75 19.33 -3.68
C ALA A 88 0.89 20.12 -5.00
N TYR A 89 -0.22 20.36 -5.69
CA TYR A 89 -0.27 21.16 -6.90
C TYR A 89 0.15 22.61 -6.67
N LYS A 90 -0.32 23.27 -5.62
CA LYS A 90 0.08 24.67 -5.32
C LYS A 90 1.55 24.80 -4.93
N LEU A 91 2.14 23.74 -4.36
CA LEU A 91 3.56 23.71 -4.03
C LEU A 91 4.44 23.53 -5.27
N ILE A 92 4.12 22.58 -6.14
CA ILE A 92 5.05 22.06 -7.17
C ILE A 92 4.53 22.24 -8.61
N GLY A 93 3.27 22.63 -8.78
CA GLY A 93 2.54 22.73 -10.05
C GLY A 93 3.14 23.71 -11.07
N HIS A 94 3.95 24.67 -10.61
CA HIS A 94 4.63 25.62 -11.50
C HIS A 94 5.85 25.03 -12.23
N LEU A 95 6.32 23.85 -11.82
CA LEU A 95 7.43 23.18 -12.48
C LEU A 95 6.95 22.49 -13.77
N PRO A 96 7.85 22.26 -14.75
CA PRO A 96 7.53 21.38 -15.87
C PRO A 96 7.16 19.99 -15.35
N GLY A 97 5.99 19.47 -15.74
CA GLY A 97 5.42 18.24 -15.18
C GLY A 97 4.80 18.38 -13.79
N GLY A 98 4.60 19.61 -13.30
CA GLY A 98 4.20 19.91 -11.94
C GLY A 98 2.90 19.22 -11.47
N LEU A 99 1.89 19.04 -12.34
CA LEU A 99 0.67 18.30 -11.97
C LEU A 99 0.97 16.81 -11.72
N ALA A 100 1.77 16.19 -12.57
CA ALA A 100 2.14 14.79 -12.42
C ALA A 100 3.09 14.57 -11.23
N ILE A 101 4.01 15.50 -10.97
CA ILE A 101 4.86 15.49 -9.77
C ILE A 101 4.01 15.66 -8.50
N ALA A 102 3.06 16.61 -8.50
CA ALA A 102 2.12 16.78 -7.40
C ALA A 102 1.28 15.52 -7.15
N THR A 103 0.91 14.80 -8.20
CA THR A 103 0.21 13.52 -8.11
C THR A 103 1.05 12.46 -7.39
N GLN A 104 2.36 12.37 -7.67
CA GLN A 104 3.23 11.44 -6.93
C GLN A 104 3.26 11.75 -5.44
N GLY A 105 3.37 13.04 -5.07
CA GLY A 105 3.37 13.46 -3.67
C GLY A 105 2.02 13.21 -2.99
N ALA A 106 0.91 13.49 -3.68
CA ALA A 106 -0.43 13.21 -3.19
C ALA A 106 -0.67 11.70 -3.02
N CYS A 107 -0.23 10.87 -3.97
CA CYS A 107 -0.29 9.41 -3.84
C CYS A 107 0.58 8.90 -2.70
N ALA A 108 1.77 9.46 -2.49
CA ALA A 108 2.65 9.07 -1.40
C ALA A 108 2.01 9.35 -0.02
N ILE A 109 1.48 10.56 0.17
CA ILE A 109 0.87 10.95 1.45
C ILE A 109 -0.49 10.26 1.65
N PHE A 110 -1.33 10.17 0.61
CA PHE A 110 -2.62 9.47 0.72
C PHE A 110 -2.45 7.96 0.88
N GLY A 111 -1.45 7.39 0.20
CA GLY A 111 -1.04 6.00 0.35
C GLY A 111 -0.56 5.71 1.77
N ALA A 112 0.19 6.64 2.37
CA ALA A 112 0.50 6.59 3.79
C ALA A 112 -0.78 6.70 4.66
N ILE A 113 -1.86 7.33 4.25
CA ILE A 113 -3.07 7.36 5.08
C ILE A 113 -3.85 6.05 4.99
N CYS A 114 -4.10 5.55 3.77
CA CYS A 114 -4.99 4.40 3.55
C CYS A 114 -4.27 3.04 3.49
N GLY A 115 -2.95 3.01 3.33
CA GLY A 115 -2.14 1.79 3.22
C GLY A 115 -2.51 0.87 2.05
N SER A 116 -3.20 1.39 1.04
CA SER A 116 -3.80 0.63 -0.06
C SER A 116 -3.48 1.25 -1.42
N ASN A 117 -2.93 0.43 -2.32
CA ASN A 117 -2.59 0.86 -3.68
C ASN A 117 -3.82 1.16 -4.55
N THR A 118 -4.86 0.34 -4.45
CA THR A 118 -6.09 0.44 -5.26
C THR A 118 -6.92 1.63 -4.80
N ALA A 119 -7.02 1.84 -3.49
CA ALA A 119 -7.70 3.01 -2.94
C ALA A 119 -6.96 4.30 -3.35
N THR A 120 -5.63 4.34 -3.23
CA THR A 120 -4.83 5.50 -3.64
C THR A 120 -4.99 5.82 -5.11
N ALA A 121 -4.86 4.82 -5.99
CA ALA A 121 -5.00 5.01 -7.43
C ALA A 121 -6.42 5.44 -7.82
N ALA A 122 -7.45 4.87 -7.20
CA ALA A 122 -8.84 5.24 -7.45
C ALA A 122 -9.16 6.66 -6.99
N THR A 123 -8.76 7.03 -5.77
CA THR A 123 -9.00 8.35 -5.19
C THR A 123 -8.22 9.43 -5.92
N ILE A 124 -6.90 9.30 -5.98
CA ILE A 124 -6.05 10.33 -6.58
C ILE A 124 -6.23 10.36 -8.09
N GLY A 125 -6.43 9.21 -8.75
CA GLY A 125 -6.71 9.16 -10.18
C GLY A 125 -8.00 9.88 -10.57
N ALA A 126 -9.07 9.71 -9.79
CA ALA A 126 -10.35 10.40 -10.03
C ALA A 126 -10.23 11.93 -9.91
N ILE A 127 -9.25 12.43 -9.16
CA ILE A 127 -9.01 13.86 -8.96
C ILE A 127 -8.00 14.40 -9.98
N ALA A 128 -6.88 13.68 -10.17
CA ALA A 128 -5.73 14.14 -10.92
C ALA A 128 -5.92 14.00 -12.44
N LEU A 129 -6.53 12.91 -12.93
CA LEU A 129 -6.71 12.70 -14.38
C LEU A 129 -7.58 13.78 -15.04
N PRO A 130 -8.74 14.18 -14.47
CA PRO A 130 -9.53 15.28 -15.04
C PRO A 130 -8.77 16.60 -15.05
N GLU A 131 -7.99 16.89 -14.00
CA GLU A 131 -7.16 18.10 -13.93
C GLU A 131 -6.03 18.09 -14.95
N MET A 132 -5.26 17.01 -15.06
CA MET A 132 -4.22 16.85 -16.08
C MET A 132 -4.78 17.01 -17.50
N LYS A 133 -5.98 16.49 -17.76
CA LYS A 133 -6.68 16.65 -19.04
C LYS A 133 -7.05 18.10 -19.35
N LYS A 134 -7.47 18.90 -18.35
CA LYS A 134 -7.72 20.35 -18.53
C LYS A 134 -6.46 21.10 -18.96
N TYR A 135 -5.31 20.70 -18.44
CA TYR A 135 -4.01 21.26 -18.82
C TYR A 135 -3.40 20.61 -20.06
N LYS A 136 -4.12 19.74 -20.78
CA LYS A 136 -3.65 19.06 -22.01
C LYS A 136 -2.39 18.21 -21.79
N TYR A 137 -2.29 17.54 -20.65
CA TYR A 137 -1.27 16.50 -20.45
C TYR A 137 -1.52 15.34 -21.41
N ASP A 138 -0.44 14.66 -21.79
CA ASP A 138 -0.51 13.41 -22.52
C ASP A 138 -1.18 12.31 -21.67
N ASP A 139 -2.15 11.60 -22.25
CA ASP A 139 -2.94 10.59 -21.56
C ASP A 139 -2.07 9.42 -21.06
N ALA A 140 -1.01 9.06 -21.80
CA ALA A 140 -0.11 7.98 -21.40
C ALA A 140 0.72 8.40 -20.18
N LEU A 141 1.26 9.64 -20.16
CA LEU A 141 1.97 10.15 -18.98
C LEU A 141 1.04 10.30 -17.77
N ALA A 142 -0.18 10.82 -17.97
CA ALA A 142 -1.13 11.02 -16.89
C ALA A 142 -1.55 9.70 -16.23
N THR A 143 -1.92 8.71 -17.04
CA THR A 143 -2.33 7.38 -16.55
C THR A 143 -1.16 6.61 -15.94
N ALA A 144 0.02 6.63 -16.58
CA ALA A 144 1.21 6.01 -16.02
C ALA A 144 1.64 6.66 -14.70
N GLY A 145 1.53 7.98 -14.58
CA GLY A 145 1.82 8.72 -13.36
C GLY A 145 0.93 8.27 -12.20
N VAL A 146 -0.39 8.21 -12.40
CA VAL A 146 -1.32 7.73 -11.37
C VAL A 146 -1.06 6.27 -11.01
N ALA A 147 -0.85 5.40 -12.02
CA ALA A 147 -0.57 3.99 -11.80
C ALA A 147 0.72 3.77 -10.99
N ALA A 148 1.80 4.46 -11.35
CA ALA A 148 3.07 4.40 -10.62
C ALA A 148 2.94 4.97 -9.20
N GLY A 149 2.24 6.10 -9.05
CA GLY A 149 2.02 6.74 -7.76
C GLY A 149 1.20 5.87 -6.81
N GLY A 150 0.18 5.17 -7.29
CA GLY A 150 -0.63 4.25 -6.47
C GLY A 150 0.19 3.16 -5.80
N VAL A 151 1.28 2.70 -6.43
CA VAL A 151 2.20 1.70 -5.86
C VAL A 151 2.97 2.24 -4.65
N LEU A 152 3.18 3.57 -4.55
CA LEU A 152 3.85 4.17 -3.38
C LEU A 152 3.10 3.90 -2.07
N GLY A 153 1.76 3.76 -2.12
CA GLY A 153 0.94 3.39 -0.96
C GLY A 153 1.20 1.98 -0.42
N ILE A 154 1.97 1.14 -1.14
CA ILE A 154 2.44 -0.15 -0.64
C ILE A 154 3.69 0.02 0.22
N LEU A 155 4.57 0.97 -0.13
CA LEU A 155 5.88 1.11 0.50
C LEU A 155 5.86 2.07 1.68
N ILE A 156 5.13 3.18 1.56
CA ILE A 156 5.11 4.23 2.58
C ILE A 156 4.12 3.81 3.68
N PRO A 157 4.61 3.58 4.92
CA PRO A 157 3.78 3.06 6.00
C PRO A 157 2.66 3.99 6.45
N PRO A 158 1.58 3.44 7.04
CA PRO A 158 1.26 2.03 7.22
C PRO A 158 0.83 1.38 5.90
N SER A 159 1.14 0.09 5.73
CA SER A 159 0.85 -0.64 4.49
C SER A 159 0.22 -1.98 4.79
N VAL A 160 -0.95 -2.22 4.19
CA VAL A 160 -1.69 -3.47 4.30
C VAL A 160 -0.83 -4.65 3.81
N ILE A 161 -0.08 -4.45 2.73
CA ILE A 161 0.74 -5.51 2.13
C ILE A 161 1.96 -5.81 3.01
N LEU A 162 2.63 -4.80 3.56
CA LEU A 162 3.74 -5.03 4.50
C LEU A 162 3.25 -5.71 5.78
N LEU A 163 2.02 -5.42 6.21
CA LEU A 163 1.40 -6.08 7.35
C LEU A 163 1.14 -7.57 7.04
N ILE A 164 0.48 -7.88 5.91
CA ILE A 164 0.25 -9.28 5.49
C ILE A 164 1.58 -10.02 5.37
N TYR A 165 2.57 -9.42 4.71
CA TYR A 165 3.90 -9.98 4.57
C TYR A 165 4.56 -10.23 5.93
N GLY A 166 4.53 -9.24 6.83
CA GLY A 166 5.08 -9.37 8.18
C GLY A 166 4.43 -10.49 8.97
N THR A 167 3.10 -10.62 8.89
CA THR A 167 2.38 -11.69 9.57
C THR A 167 2.65 -13.07 8.95
N ALA A 168 2.78 -13.16 7.62
CA ALA A 168 3.04 -14.41 6.93
C ALA A 168 4.49 -14.90 7.10
N THR A 169 5.42 -13.98 7.34
CA THR A 169 6.85 -14.27 7.53
C THR A 169 7.30 -14.19 9.00
N GLU A 170 6.34 -14.05 9.92
CA GLU A 170 6.56 -13.88 11.36
C GLU A 170 7.60 -12.79 11.69
N GLN A 171 7.64 -11.75 10.86
CA GLN A 171 8.54 -10.61 11.02
C GLN A 171 7.88 -9.52 11.85
N SER A 172 8.71 -8.69 12.49
CA SER A 172 8.24 -7.50 13.19
C SER A 172 7.66 -6.48 12.19
N ILE A 173 6.35 -6.26 12.28
CA ILE A 173 5.61 -5.30 11.45
C ILE A 173 6.19 -3.89 11.59
N GLY A 174 6.50 -3.46 12.82
CA GLY A 174 7.11 -2.15 13.07
C GLY A 174 8.46 -1.98 12.37
N LYS A 175 9.32 -3.02 12.39
CA LYS A 175 10.61 -2.99 11.66
C LYS A 175 10.40 -2.93 10.15
N LEU A 176 9.46 -3.70 9.61
CA LEU A 176 9.08 -3.67 8.19
C LEU A 176 8.59 -2.28 7.77
N PHE A 177 7.76 -1.65 8.58
CA PHE A 177 7.28 -0.29 8.33
C PHE A 177 8.45 0.70 8.31
N MET A 178 9.31 0.70 9.34
CA MET A 178 10.49 1.58 9.34
C MET A 178 11.41 1.34 8.13
N ALA A 179 11.63 0.08 7.76
CA ALA A 179 12.44 -0.30 6.61
C ALA A 179 11.83 0.15 5.27
N GLY A 180 10.49 0.29 5.18
CA GLY A 180 9.78 0.74 3.98
C GLY A 180 9.88 2.24 3.70
N ILE A 181 10.18 3.07 4.71
CA ILE A 181 10.20 4.54 4.58
C ILE A 181 11.26 4.99 3.56
N LEU A 182 12.51 4.56 3.77
CA LEU A 182 13.62 4.96 2.90
C LEU A 182 13.39 4.56 1.43
N PRO A 183 13.10 3.30 1.09
CA PRO A 183 12.84 2.93 -0.30
C PRO A 183 11.59 3.63 -0.85
N GLY A 184 10.58 3.91 -0.01
CA GLY A 184 9.36 4.61 -0.44
C GLY A 184 9.62 6.05 -0.86
N VAL A 185 10.40 6.78 -0.06
CA VAL A 185 10.82 8.15 -0.35
C VAL A 185 11.73 8.17 -1.58
N VAL A 186 12.70 7.26 -1.67
CA VAL A 186 13.60 7.17 -2.83
C VAL A 186 12.79 6.89 -4.11
N LEU A 187 11.87 5.94 -4.09
CA LEU A 187 11.03 5.60 -5.24
C LEU A 187 10.14 6.78 -5.66
N MET A 188 9.54 7.48 -4.69
CA MET A 188 8.76 8.71 -4.94
C MET A 188 9.62 9.76 -5.65
N LEU A 189 10.82 10.04 -5.14
CA LEU A 189 11.74 11.02 -5.74
C LEU A 189 12.19 10.59 -7.15
N LEU A 190 12.44 9.31 -7.37
CA LEU A 190 12.77 8.79 -8.69
C LEU A 190 11.62 8.96 -9.69
N TYR A 191 10.37 8.70 -9.28
CA TYR A 191 9.20 8.96 -10.14
C TYR A 191 9.05 10.45 -10.46
N MET A 192 9.20 11.33 -9.47
CA MET A 192 9.18 12.77 -9.69
C MET A 192 10.30 13.21 -10.64
N LEU A 193 11.51 12.66 -10.50
CA LEU A 193 12.65 12.94 -11.36
C LEU A 193 12.39 12.49 -12.80
N VAL A 194 11.85 11.29 -13.01
CA VAL A 194 11.52 10.78 -14.35
C VAL A 194 10.49 11.69 -15.02
N ILE A 195 9.42 12.06 -14.30
CA ILE A 195 8.40 12.99 -14.81
C ILE A 195 9.02 14.34 -15.18
N PHE A 196 9.88 14.88 -14.31
CA PHE A 196 10.58 16.15 -14.56
C PHE A 196 11.47 16.09 -15.80
N VAL A 197 12.26 15.02 -15.96
CA VAL A 197 13.13 14.83 -17.13
C VAL A 197 12.32 14.67 -18.42
N LEU A 198 11.21 13.94 -18.39
CA LEU A 198 10.31 13.79 -19.53
C LEU A 198 9.67 15.14 -19.92
N ALA A 199 9.21 15.91 -18.93
CA ALA A 199 8.62 17.22 -19.15
C ALA A 199 9.64 18.24 -19.71
N LEU A 200 10.91 18.15 -19.29
CA LEU A 200 11.99 18.98 -19.87
C LEU A 200 12.30 18.61 -21.32
N ARG A 201 12.33 17.31 -21.64
CA ARG A 201 12.64 16.82 -23.00
C ARG A 201 11.52 17.13 -23.99
N ASN A 202 10.28 17.03 -23.55
CA ASN A 202 9.13 17.35 -24.37
C ASN A 202 8.07 18.12 -23.58
N PRO A 203 8.14 19.46 -23.55
CA PRO A 203 7.19 20.29 -22.80
C PRO A 203 5.73 20.12 -23.23
N THR A 204 5.47 19.58 -24.43
CA THR A 204 4.11 19.36 -24.94
C THR A 204 3.35 18.25 -24.22
N ILE A 205 4.05 17.27 -23.63
CA ILE A 205 3.40 16.14 -22.95
C ILE A 205 2.98 16.49 -21.51
N ALA A 206 3.58 17.53 -20.93
CA ALA A 206 3.43 17.88 -19.52
C ALA A 206 3.63 19.39 -19.28
N PRO A 207 2.74 20.24 -19.85
CA PRO A 207 2.88 21.68 -19.75
C PRO A 207 2.86 22.15 -18.27
N PRO A 208 3.64 23.18 -17.92
CA PRO A 208 3.67 23.72 -16.56
C PRO A 208 2.34 24.42 -16.24
N GLY A 209 1.87 24.25 -15.00
CA GLY A 209 0.69 24.94 -14.49
C GLY A 209 0.98 26.40 -14.10
N PRO A 210 -0.06 27.22 -13.88
CA PRO A 210 0.09 28.57 -13.33
C PRO A 210 0.81 28.55 -11.98
N LYS A 211 1.65 29.57 -11.74
CA LYS A 211 2.28 29.79 -10.44
C LYS A 211 1.22 30.19 -9.41
N ALA A 212 1.05 29.37 -8.38
CA ALA A 212 0.24 29.71 -7.21
C ALA A 212 1.00 30.65 -6.28
N ASP A 213 0.28 31.62 -5.70
CA ASP A 213 0.86 32.61 -4.81
C ASP A 213 1.10 32.04 -3.40
N TRP A 214 2.08 32.54 -2.64
CA TRP A 214 2.41 31.99 -1.31
C TRP A 214 1.23 32.04 -0.32
N ARG A 215 0.34 33.04 -0.46
CA ARG A 215 -0.91 33.12 0.32
C ARG A 215 -1.90 32.01 -0.04
N GLU A 216 -1.93 31.57 -1.29
CA GLU A 216 -2.78 30.46 -1.76
C GLU A 216 -2.26 29.09 -1.32
N ARG A 217 -0.94 28.96 -1.16
CA ARG A 217 -0.29 27.77 -0.58
C ARG A 217 -0.64 27.61 0.89
N LEU A 218 -0.56 28.69 1.67
CA LEU A 218 -0.94 28.72 3.08
C LEU A 218 -2.44 28.54 3.30
N SER A 219 -3.30 29.01 2.39
CA SER A 219 -4.74 28.78 2.50
C SER A 219 -5.13 27.33 2.23
N ALA A 220 -4.39 26.61 1.36
CA ALA A 220 -4.62 25.18 1.10
C ALA A 220 -4.30 24.29 2.31
N LEU A 221 -3.40 24.71 3.19
CA LEU A 221 -3.11 24.03 4.46
C LEU A 221 -4.23 24.19 5.50
N LYS A 222 -4.98 25.30 5.46
CA LYS A 222 -5.99 25.67 6.48
C LYS A 222 -7.38 25.02 6.29
N GLY A 223 -7.54 24.14 5.30
CA GLY A 223 -8.82 23.52 4.93
C GLY A 223 -9.08 22.13 5.51
N GLY A 224 -8.53 21.77 6.68
CA GLY A 224 -8.66 20.42 7.26
C GLY A 224 -7.46 19.50 6.98
N LEU A 225 -6.60 19.86 6.03
CA LEU A 225 -5.44 19.03 5.66
C LEU A 225 -4.38 19.00 6.75
N TRP A 226 -4.18 20.13 7.44
CA TRP A 226 -3.24 20.21 8.56
C TRP A 226 -3.64 19.29 9.71
N GLU A 227 -4.91 19.28 10.06
CA GLU A 227 -5.48 18.45 11.12
C GLU A 227 -5.28 16.97 10.81
N VAL A 228 -5.53 16.56 9.56
CA VAL A 228 -5.32 15.18 9.09
C VAL A 228 -3.83 14.80 9.16
N LEU A 229 -2.94 15.68 8.67
CA LEU A 229 -1.50 15.44 8.72
C LEU A 229 -0.98 15.35 10.16
N VAL A 230 -1.49 16.18 11.08
CA VAL A 230 -1.10 16.15 12.49
C VAL A 230 -1.56 14.86 13.15
N VAL A 231 -2.83 14.48 12.98
CA VAL A 231 -3.36 13.22 13.52
C VAL A 231 -2.57 12.04 12.96
N PHE A 232 -2.29 12.05 11.66
CA PHE A 232 -1.53 11.01 11.00
C PHE A 232 -0.09 10.91 11.52
N CYS A 233 0.64 12.02 11.55
CA CYS A 233 1.99 12.08 12.09
C CYS A 233 2.05 11.69 13.57
N LEU A 234 1.01 12.00 14.34
CA LEU A 234 0.91 11.60 15.75
C LEU A 234 0.64 10.11 15.90
N SER A 235 -0.28 9.54 15.13
CA SER A 235 -0.56 8.09 15.16
C SER A 235 0.64 7.27 14.68
N ILE A 236 1.24 7.63 13.54
CA ILE A 236 2.39 6.93 12.97
C ILE A 236 3.66 7.19 13.78
N GLY A 237 3.90 8.45 14.17
CA GLY A 237 5.02 8.84 15.01
C GLY A 237 4.94 8.17 16.39
N GLY A 238 3.75 8.06 16.96
CA GLY A 238 3.53 7.32 18.21
C GLY A 238 3.72 5.82 18.06
N LEU A 239 3.36 5.23 16.91
CA LEU A 239 3.64 3.82 16.61
C LEU A 239 5.15 3.55 16.49
N PHE A 240 5.91 4.46 15.87
CA PHE A 240 7.37 4.33 15.75
C PHE A 240 8.12 4.68 17.04
N ALA A 241 7.62 5.63 17.84
CA ALA A 241 8.17 5.97 19.14
C ALA A 241 7.85 4.93 20.22
N GLY A 242 7.02 3.93 19.90
CA GLY A 242 6.56 2.90 20.84
C GLY A 242 5.53 3.40 21.85
N TRP A 243 4.96 4.60 21.65
CA TRP A 243 3.83 5.11 22.43
C TRP A 243 2.55 4.34 22.13
N PHE A 244 2.40 3.87 20.89
CA PHE A 244 1.31 3.01 20.47
C PHE A 244 1.87 1.65 20.06
N SER A 245 1.21 0.61 20.52
CA SER A 245 1.55 -0.76 20.13
C SER A 245 1.08 -1.02 18.69
N PRO A 246 1.92 -1.60 17.81
CA PRO A 246 1.52 -2.05 16.48
C PRO A 246 0.65 -3.33 16.50
N THR A 247 0.31 -3.81 17.71
CA THR A 247 -0.59 -4.94 18.02
C THR A 247 -1.57 -4.53 19.11
#